data_AF-A0A1M5ACJ6-F1
#
_entry.id   AF-A0A1M5ACJ6-F1
#
_cell.length_a   1.000
_cell.length_b   1.000
_cell.length_c   1.000
_cell.angle_alpha   90.00
_cell.angle_beta   90.00
_cell.angle_gamma   90.00
#
_symmetry.space_group_name_H-M   'P 1'
#
loop_
_entity.id
_entity.type
_entity.pdbx_description
1 polymer ?
#
loop_
_entity_poly.entity_id
_entity_poly.type
_entity_poly.pdbx_seq_one_letter_code
_entity_poly.pdbx_strand_id
1 'polypeptide(L)' 'MKEHSIKHDTFSKERIYQTLPSRVFAAWSDPAIKANWFAKAEEFNFSVGGREIIRGREPGGPIFYIHCHFSGYCAR' A
#
# COMPACT_ATOMS: atom_id res chain seq x y z
N MET A 1 -13.37 15.49 -26.89
CA MET A 1 -12.81 16.03 -25.65
C MET A 1 -12.76 14.88 -24.64
N LYS A 2 -11.63 14.60 -23.97
CA LYS A 2 -11.60 13.58 -22.91
C LYS A 2 -12.16 14.20 -21.64
N GLU A 3 -13.21 13.61 -21.10
CA GLU A 3 -13.74 13.99 -19.80
C GLU A 3 -12.85 13.39 -18.71
N HIS A 4 -12.40 14.23 -17.78
CA HIS A 4 -11.61 13.83 -16.62
C HIS A 4 -12.48 14.01 -15.37
N SER A 5 -12.61 12.95 -14.58
CA SER A 5 -13.33 12.99 -13.29
C SER A 5 -12.48 12.37 -12.19
N ILE A 6 -12.67 12.85 -10.96
CA ILE A 6 -11.96 12.37 -9.76
C ILE A 6 -13.00 12.09 -8.68
N LYS A 7 -12.88 10.94 -8.01
CA LYS A 7 -13.70 10.57 -6.85
C LYS A 7 -12.80 10.42 -5.63
N HIS A 8 -13.12 11.17 -4.57
CA HIS A 8 -12.48 11.03 -3.26
C HIS A 8 -13.44 10.32 -2.30
N ASP A 9 -12.90 9.42 -1.48
CA ASP A 9 -13.64 8.71 -0.43
C ASP A 9 -12.68 8.31 0.68
N THR A 10 -13.21 8.05 1.87
CA THR A 10 -12.42 7.66 3.06
C THR A 10 -13.07 6.45 3.70
N PHE A 11 -12.27 5.39 3.91
CA PHE A 11 -12.72 4.19 4.62
C PHE A 11 -11.67 3.73 5.64
N SER A 12 -12.12 3.04 6.68
CA SER A 12 -11.26 2.47 7.73
C SER A 12 -11.39 0.95 7.76
N LYS A 13 -10.29 0.26 8.09
CA LYS A 13 -10.26 -1.19 8.23
C LYS A 13 -9.50 -1.58 9.48
N GLU A 14 -10.21 -2.17 10.44
CA GLU A 14 -9.67 -2.61 11.72
C GLU A 14 -9.52 -4.13 11.75
N ARG A 15 -8.41 -4.62 12.29
CA ARG A 15 -8.12 -6.05 12.47
C ARG A 15 -7.32 -6.26 13.75
N ILE A 16 -7.66 -7.33 14.48
CA ILE A 16 -6.91 -7.77 15.66
C ILE A 16 -6.03 -8.95 15.25
N TYR A 17 -4.72 -8.85 15.49
CA TYR A 17 -3.77 -9.93 15.28
C TYR A 17 -3.24 -10.42 16.63
N GLN A 18 -3.29 -11.73 16.88
CA GLN A 18 -2.71 -12.36 18.08
C GLN A 18 -1.18 -12.49 17.95
N THR A 19 -0.49 -11.37 17.71
CA THR A 19 0.96 -11.32 17.56
C THR A 19 1.50 -9.98 18.05
N LEU A 20 2.80 -9.92 18.32
CA LEU A 20 3.46 -8.69 18.75
C LEU A 20 3.35 -7.59 17.67
N PRO A 21 3.12 -6.32 18.06
CA PRO A 21 3.08 -5.19 17.13
C PRO A 21 4.33 -5.07 16.27
N SER A 22 5.51 -5.38 16.82
CA SER A 22 6.78 -5.37 16.09
C SER A 22 6.79 -6.35 14.91
N ARG A 23 6.15 -7.51 15.05
CA ARG A 23 6.04 -8.49 13.97
C ARG A 23 5.05 -8.03 12.89
N VAL A 24 3.94 -7.42 13.30
CA VAL A 24 3.00 -6.82 12.34
C VAL A 24 3.71 -5.74 11.55
N PHE A 25 4.38 -4.81 12.24
CA PHE A 25 5.14 -3.73 11.61
C PHE A 25 6.18 -4.26 10.61
N ALA A 26 6.98 -5.25 11.01
CA ALA A 26 7.98 -5.87 10.13
C ALA A 26 7.36 -6.47 8.85
N ALA A 27 6.16 -7.06 8.95
CA ALA A 27 5.45 -7.62 7.80
C ALA A 27 4.98 -6.56 6.78
N TRP A 28 4.88 -5.29 7.20
CA TRP A 28 4.57 -4.17 6.33
C TRP A 28 5.80 -3.36 5.90
N SER A 29 6.85 -3.30 6.72
CA SER A 29 8.03 -2.45 6.49
C SER A 29 9.10 -3.09 5.62
N ASP A 30 9.15 -4.42 5.56
CA ASP A 30 10.09 -5.15 4.70
C ASP A 30 9.41 -5.49 3.36
N PRO A 31 9.92 -5.00 2.21
CA PRO A 31 9.31 -5.23 0.91
C PRO A 31 9.32 -6.70 0.50
N ALA A 32 10.34 -7.47 0.90
CA ALA A 32 10.43 -8.90 0.59
C ALA A 32 9.41 -9.70 1.41
N ILE A 33 9.20 -9.35 2.68
CA ILE A 33 8.16 -9.98 3.51
C ILE A 33 6.76 -9.59 3.01
N LYS A 34 6.54 -8.30 2.72
CA LYS A 34 5.26 -7.78 2.27
C LYS A 34 4.80 -8.40 0.95
N ALA A 35 5.74 -8.63 0.02
CA ALA A 35 5.44 -9.27 -1.28
C ALA A 35 4.93 -10.72 -1.17
N ASN A 36 5.09 -11.39 -0.02
CA ASN A 36 4.54 -12.73 0.18
C ASN A 36 3.01 -12.74 0.39
N TRP A 37 2.42 -11.61 0.79
CA TRP A 37 0.99 -11.54 1.12
C TRP A 37 0.27 -10.34 0.48
N PHE A 38 1.01 -9.38 -0.08
CA PHE A 38 0.50 -8.25 -0.83
C PHE A 38 1.17 -8.15 -2.20
N ALA A 39 0.66 -7.26 -3.05
CA ALA A 39 1.26 -7.02 -4.37
C ALA A 39 2.69 -6.50 -4.24
N LYS A 40 3.58 -7.06 -5.07
CA LYS A 40 4.99 -6.65 -5.12
C LYS A 40 5.09 -5.23 -5.68
N ALA A 41 5.77 -4.36 -4.94
CA ALA A 41 6.03 -2.99 -5.36
C ALA A 41 7.17 -2.91 -6.38
N GLU A 42 7.05 -1.99 -7.34
CA GLU A 42 8.15 -1.58 -8.23
C GLU A 42 9.09 -0.59 -7.53
N GLU A 43 8.53 0.28 -6.69
CA GLU A 43 9.26 1.20 -5.82
C GLU A 43 8.72 1.10 -4.39
N PHE A 44 9.62 1.03 -3.41
CA PHE A 44 9.25 0.91 -2.01
C PHE A 44 10.21 1.69 -1.11
N ASN A 45 9.75 2.81 -0.55
CA ASN A 45 10.47 3.58 0.47
C ASN A 45 9.61 3.72 1.72
N PHE A 46 9.85 2.86 2.71
CA PHE A 46 9.09 2.83 3.96
C PHE A 46 9.68 3.80 5.00
N SER A 47 9.51 5.09 4.74
CA SER A 47 9.86 6.19 5.64
C SER A 47 8.79 7.28 5.57
N VAL A 48 8.77 8.20 6.54
CA VAL A 48 7.83 9.33 6.50
C VAL A 48 8.14 10.20 5.29
N GLY A 49 7.11 10.49 4.49
CA GLY A 49 7.24 11.16 3.19
C GLY A 49 7.67 10.23 2.04
N GLY A 50 7.96 8.96 2.35
CA GLY A 50 8.23 7.92 1.38
C GLY A 50 6.98 7.50 0.60
N ARG A 51 7.21 6.72 -0.46
CA ARG A 51 6.14 6.24 -1.34
C ARG A 51 6.32 4.77 -1.70
N GLU A 52 5.23 4.17 -2.10
CA GLU A 52 5.16 2.85 -2.70
C GLU A 52 4.40 2.95 -4.03
N ILE A 53 4.95 2.32 -5.08
CA ILE A 53 4.33 2.22 -6.40
C ILE A 53 4.13 0.75 -6.75
N ILE A 54 2.89 0.39 -7.04
CA ILE A 54 2.52 -0.97 -7.45
C ILE A 54 1.90 -0.90 -8.85
N ARG A 55 2.42 -1.73 -9.74
CA ARG A 55 1.86 -1.93 -11.09
C ARG A 55 0.99 -3.18 -11.09
N GLY A 56 -0.29 -3.00 -11.38
CA GLY A 56 -1.27 -4.07 -11.47
C GLY A 56 -1.84 -4.23 -12.87
N ARG A 57 -2.36 -5.42 -13.15
CA ARG A 57 -3.14 -5.72 -14.36
C ARG A 57 -4.17 -6.78 -14.02
N GLU A 58 -5.43 -6.49 -14.29
CA GLU A 58 -6.49 -7.50 -14.26
C GLU A 58 -6.49 -8.32 -15.56
N PRO A 59 -6.95 -9.59 -15.54
CA PRO A 59 -7.06 -10.39 -16.76
C PRO A 59 -7.89 -9.68 -17.83
N GLY A 60 -7.28 -9.39 -18.99
CA GLY A 60 -7.92 -8.64 -20.08
C GLY A 60 -8.07 -7.13 -19.85
N GLY A 61 -7.67 -6.62 -18.69
CA GLY A 61 -7.75 -5.21 -18.32
C GLY A 61 -6.51 -4.38 -18.69
N PRO A 62 -6.62 -3.05 -18.60
CA PRO A 62 -5.48 -2.15 -18.74
C PRO A 62 -4.50 -2.33 -17.56
N ILE A 63 -3.27 -1.83 -17.75
CA ILE A 63 -2.33 -1.68 -16.63
C ILE A 63 -2.81 -0.50 -15.78
N PHE A 64 -2.80 -0.67 -14.46
CA PHE A 64 -3.03 0.40 -13.50
C PHE A 64 -1.86 0.53 -12.52
N TYR A 65 -1.77 1.71 -11.91
CA TYR A 65 -0.76 2.03 -10.91
C TYR A 65 -1.44 2.46 -9.61
N ILE A 66 -0.98 1.91 -8.50
CA ILE A 66 -1.35 2.35 -7.16
C ILE A 66 -0.19 3.16 -6.59
N HIS A 67 -0.49 4.39 -6.18
CA HIS A 67 0.44 5.28 -5.50
C HIS A 67 0.04 5.38 -4.03
N CYS A 68 0.92 4.93 -3.14
CA CYS A 68 0.74 5.07 -1.69
C CYS A 68 1.81 6.01 -1.13
N HIS A 69 1.40 6.94 -0.28
CA HIS A 69 2.29 7.87 0.43
C HIS A 69 2.21 7.60 1.94
N PHE A 70 3.37 7.47 2.58
CA PHE A 70 3.45 7.25 4.01
C PHE A 70 3.55 8.59 4.74
N SER A 71 2.42 9.08 5.27
CA SER A 71 2.32 10.45 5.82
C SER A 71 2.68 10.58 7.30
N GLY A 72 2.84 9.50 8.07
CA GLY A 72 3.21 9.60 9.49
C GLY A 72 3.50 8.26 10.15
N TYR A 73 4.13 8.32 11.34
CA TYR A 73 4.27 7.16 12.21
C TYR A 73 2.88 6.73 12.66
N CYS A 74 2.52 5.47 12.39
CA CYS A 74 1.37 4.84 12.99
C CYS A 74 1.68 4.67 14.49
N ALA A 75 1.45 5.73 15.26
CA ALA A 75 1.65 5.78 16.70
C ALA A 75 0.33 6.20 17.35
N ARG A 76 -0.52 5.22 17.59
CA ARG A 76 -1.29 5.03 18.82
C ARG A 76 -1.91 3.65 18.83
#